data_AF-A0A7W9YX63-F1
#
_entry.id   AF-A0A7W9YX63-F1
#
_cell.length_a   1.000
_cell.length_b   1.000
_cell.length_c   1.000
_cell.angle_alpha   90.00
_cell.angle_beta   90.00
_cell.angle_gamma   90.00
#
_symmetry.space_group_name_H-M   'P 1'
#
loop_
_entity.id
_entity.type
_entity.pdbx_description
1 polymer ?
#
loop_
_entity_poly.entity_id
_entity_poly.type
_entity_poly.pdbx_seq_one_letter_code
_entity_poly.pdbx_strand_id
1 'polypeptide(L)'
;MEEMLKGYSDMTKGFQLIAAEASDYSRRSFNEMTAFMESLMAARGIEEAYQIQTGYMKSSYDAFVAEAAKLGELYAQLAKTGYKLQPQPSTAVSTEVVAADAA
;
A
#
# COMPACT_ATOMS: atom_id res chain seq x y z
N MET A 1 -23.65 -15.22 0.60
CA MET A 1 -23.88 -13.75 0.55
C MET A 1 -23.08 -13.01 1.61
N GLU A 2 -23.05 -13.46 2.87
CA GLU A 2 -22.30 -12.80 3.96
C GLU A 2 -20.78 -12.70 3.70
N GLU A 3 -20.13 -13.77 3.21
CA GLU A 3 -18.70 -13.74 2.89
C GLU A 3 -18.36 -12.77 1.75
N MET A 4 -19.24 -12.66 0.76
CA MET A 4 -19.10 -11.72 -0.35
C MET A 4 -19.23 -10.27 0.14
N LEU A 5 -20.24 -9.98 0.99
CA LEU A 5 -20.42 -8.66 1.60
C LEU A 5 -19.22 -8.28 2.48
N LYS A 6 -18.69 -9.24 3.24
CA LYS A 6 -17.50 -9.06 4.06
C LYS A 6 -16.26 -8.76 3.21
N GLY A 7 -16.00 -9.55 2.16
CA GLY A 7 -14.87 -9.32 1.27
C GLY A 7 -14.95 -7.97 0.52
N TYR A 8 -16.16 -7.53 0.13
CA TYR A 8 -16.35 -6.19 -0.44
C TYR A 8 -16.03 -5.08 0.57
N SER A 9 -16.51 -5.21 1.81
CA SER A 9 -16.18 -4.27 2.90
C SER A 9 -14.67 -4.21 3.17
N ASP A 10 -14.00 -5.36 3.21
CA ASP A 10 -12.56 -5.45 3.45
C ASP A 10 -11.74 -4.86 2.28
N MET A 11 -12.22 -5.02 1.03
CA MET A 11 -11.63 -4.37 -0.14
C MET A 11 -11.75 -2.84 -0.06
N THR A 12 -12.95 -2.31 0.27
CA THR A 12 -13.15 -0.87 0.47
C THR A 12 -12.24 -0.31 1.57
N LYS A 13 -12.10 -1.01 2.70
CA LYS A 13 -11.17 -0.61 3.78
C LYS A 13 -9.72 -0.61 3.32
N GLY A 14 -9.30 -1.60 2.51
CA GLY A 14 -7.95 -1.64 1.96
C GLY A 14 -7.64 -0.41 1.09
N PHE A 15 -8.58 0.00 0.23
CA PHE A 15 -8.44 1.24 -0.54
C PHE A 15 -8.43 2.50 0.35
N GLN A 16 -9.26 2.54 1.40
CA GLN A 16 -9.25 3.64 2.37
C GLN A 16 -7.90 3.77 3.08
N LEU A 17 -7.29 2.64 3.46
CA LEU A 17 -5.97 2.62 4.09
C LEU A 17 -4.87 3.13 3.14
N ILE A 18 -4.89 2.70 1.87
CA ILE A 18 -3.95 3.20 0.85
C ILE A 18 -4.10 4.72 0.68
N ALA A 19 -5.34 5.21 0.57
CA ALA A 19 -5.61 6.64 0.42
C ALA A 19 -5.16 7.44 1.65
N ALA A 20 -5.39 6.92 2.85
CA ALA A 20 -4.94 7.55 4.09
C ALA A 20 -3.41 7.63 4.14
N GLU A 21 -2.70 6.53 3.87
CA GLU A 21 -1.24 6.50 3.90
C GLU A 21 -0.63 7.46 2.87
N ALA A 22 -1.13 7.45 1.63
CA ALA A 22 -0.67 8.37 0.60
C ALA A 22 -0.90 9.84 0.97
N SER A 23 -2.03 10.15 1.64
CA SER A 23 -2.32 11.50 2.13
C SER A 23 -1.37 11.92 3.25
N ASP A 24 -1.10 11.01 4.19
CA ASP A 24 -0.18 11.27 5.30
C ASP A 24 1.26 11.45 4.82
N TYR A 25 1.74 10.59 3.90
CA TYR A 25 3.04 10.77 3.27
C TYR A 25 3.15 12.10 2.53
N SER A 26 2.12 12.50 1.79
CA SER A 26 2.10 13.79 1.08
C SER A 26 2.22 14.96 2.06
N ARG A 27 1.51 14.91 3.19
CA ARG A 27 1.60 15.92 4.24
C ARG A 27 2.99 15.95 4.87
N ARG A 28 3.57 14.78 5.20
CA ARG A 28 4.94 14.66 5.73
C ARG A 28 5.96 15.27 4.76
N SER A 29 5.90 14.87 3.49
CA SER A 29 6.81 15.35 2.43
C SER A 29 6.76 16.87 2.28
N PHE A 30 5.55 17.46 2.34
CA PHE A 30 5.40 18.91 2.27
C PHE A 30 6.05 19.61 3.47
N ASN A 31 5.80 19.12 4.68
CA ASN A 31 6.40 19.68 5.89
C ASN A 31 7.93 19.58 5.88
N GLU A 32 8.48 18.45 5.43
CA GLU A 32 9.93 18.24 5.26
C GLU A 32 10.52 19.21 4.24
N MET A 33 9.86 19.42 3.11
CA MET A 33 10.28 20.40 2.10
C MET A 33 10.28 21.82 2.67
N THR A 34 9.24 22.21 3.42
CA THR A 34 9.20 23.52 4.08
C THR A 34 10.35 23.69 5.06
N ALA A 35 10.59 22.70 5.93
CA ALA A 35 11.69 22.73 6.89
C ALA A 35 13.07 22.78 6.21
N PHE A 36 13.24 22.05 5.10
CA PHE A 36 14.45 22.11 4.28
C PHE A 36 14.66 23.53 3.73
N MET A 37 13.62 24.15 3.17
CA MET A 37 13.72 25.49 2.61
C MET A 37 14.03 26.55 3.67
N GLU A 38 13.37 26.47 4.83
CA GLU A 38 13.67 27.34 5.98
C GLU A 38 15.13 27.20 6.42
N SER A 39 15.62 25.98 6.54
CA SER A 39 17.01 25.70 6.93
C SER A 39 17.99 26.23 5.88
N LEU A 40 17.71 26.00 4.59
CA LEU A 40 18.56 26.44 3.49
C LEU A 40 18.63 27.97 3.42
N MET A 41 17.51 28.68 3.65
CA MET A 41 17.50 30.14 3.74
C MET A 41 18.28 30.68 4.94
N ALA A 42 18.36 29.92 6.03
CA ALA A 42 19.11 30.29 7.23
C ALA A 42 20.63 29.97 7.15
N ALA A 43 21.07 29.24 6.11
CA ALA A 43 22.44 28.78 5.96
C ALA A 43 23.44 29.95 5.81
N ARG A 44 24.58 29.86 6.49
CA ARG A 44 25.63 30.89 6.52
C ARG A 44 26.84 30.55 5.65
N GLY A 45 26.58 29.95 4.49
CA GLY A 45 27.61 29.62 3.51
C GLY A 45 27.34 28.33 2.75
N ILE A 46 28.19 28.05 1.77
CA ILE A 46 28.04 26.91 0.85
C ILE A 46 28.21 25.57 1.58
N GLU A 47 29.10 25.48 2.56
CA GLU A 47 29.34 24.23 3.30
C GLU A 47 28.11 23.82 4.13
N GLU A 48 27.50 24.76 4.85
CA GLU A 48 26.26 24.52 5.60
C GLU A 48 25.09 24.19 4.67
N ALA A 49 24.95 24.93 3.56
CA ALA A 49 23.93 24.65 2.54
C ALA A 49 24.09 23.23 1.94
N TYR A 50 25.34 22.79 1.70
CA TYR A 50 25.63 21.45 1.20
C TYR A 50 25.25 20.36 2.22
N GLN A 51 25.53 20.58 3.51
CA GLN A 51 25.10 19.66 4.57
C GLN A 51 23.57 19.58 4.66
N ILE A 52 22.87 20.70 4.58
CA ILE A 52 21.40 20.75 4.59
C ILE A 52 20.83 19.99 3.38
N GLN A 53 21.36 20.22 2.18
CA GLN A 53 20.89 19.55 0.96
C GLN A 53 21.17 18.04 0.97
N THR A 54 22.36 17.61 1.37
CA THR A 54 22.70 16.18 1.46
C THR A 54 21.92 15.47 2.55
N GLY A 55 21.68 16.13 3.69
CA GLY A 55 20.81 15.65 4.76
C GLY A 55 19.38 15.41 4.26
N TYR A 56 18.80 16.41 3.58
CA TYR A 56 17.47 16.30 2.99
C TYR A 56 17.37 15.15 1.96
N MET A 57 18.35 15.03 1.05
CA MET A 57 18.37 13.93 0.08
C MET A 57 18.37 12.55 0.76
N LYS A 58 19.17 12.38 1.82
CA LYS A 58 19.23 11.12 2.57
C LYS A 58 17.88 10.84 3.25
N SER A 59 17.33 11.81 3.98
CA SER A 59 16.08 11.62 4.70
C SER A 59 14.90 11.36 3.76
N SER A 60 14.79 12.11 2.66
CA SER A 60 13.74 11.91 1.66
C SER A 60 13.86 10.54 0.97
N TYR A 61 15.07 10.04 0.73
CA TYR A 61 15.27 8.70 0.19
C TYR A 61 14.82 7.61 1.16
N ASP A 62 15.26 7.69 2.42
CA ASP A 62 14.90 6.72 3.45
C ASP A 62 13.37 6.72 3.69
N ALA A 63 12.75 7.90 3.73
CA ALA A 63 11.30 8.06 3.85
C ALA A 63 10.55 7.48 2.65
N PHE A 64 11.00 7.75 1.43
CA PHE A 64 10.39 7.22 0.22
C PHE A 64 10.43 5.68 0.16
N VAL A 65 11.59 5.08 0.48
CA VAL A 65 11.72 3.61 0.48
C VAL A 65 10.81 2.98 1.53
N ALA A 66 10.73 3.57 2.72
CA ALA A 66 9.82 3.10 3.77
C ALA A 66 8.35 3.19 3.32
N GLU A 67 7.96 4.30 2.72
CA GLU A 67 6.61 4.51 2.19
C GLU A 67 6.27 3.51 1.07
N ALA A 68 7.19 3.33 0.12
CA ALA A 68 7.02 2.40 -1.00
C ALA A 68 6.85 0.96 -0.51
N ALA A 69 7.63 0.54 0.49
CA ALA A 69 7.47 -0.78 1.12
C ALA A 69 6.07 -0.92 1.75
N LYS A 70 5.63 0.09 2.50
CA LYS A 70 4.33 0.10 3.17
C LYS A 70 3.16 0.07 2.19
N LEU A 71 3.19 0.88 1.14
CA LEU A 71 2.18 0.84 0.07
C LEU A 71 2.20 -0.51 -0.65
N GLY A 72 3.38 -1.08 -0.92
CA GLY A 72 3.52 -2.42 -1.50
C GLY A 72 2.84 -3.50 -0.67
N GLU A 73 3.02 -3.47 0.65
CA GLU A 73 2.33 -4.37 1.58
C GLU A 73 0.81 -4.17 1.58
N LEU A 74 0.33 -2.93 1.57
CA LEU A 74 -1.11 -2.62 1.52
C LEU A 74 -1.74 -3.12 0.21
N TYR A 75 -1.08 -2.91 -0.93
CA TYR A 75 -1.54 -3.45 -2.22
C TYR A 75 -1.53 -4.98 -2.24
N ALA A 76 -0.51 -5.63 -1.69
CA ALA A 76 -0.45 -7.08 -1.60
C ALA A 76 -1.58 -7.65 -0.71
N GLN A 77 -1.90 -6.98 0.39
CA GLN A 77 -3.03 -7.34 1.25
C GLN A 77 -4.37 -7.17 0.52
N LEU A 78 -4.56 -6.06 -0.19
CA LEU A 78 -5.75 -5.81 -1.00
C LEU A 78 -5.94 -6.88 -2.09
N ALA A 79 -4.88 -7.25 -2.81
CA ALA A 79 -4.91 -8.31 -3.81
C ALA A 79 -5.33 -9.66 -3.21
N LYS A 80 -4.81 -10.02 -2.03
CA LYS A 80 -5.22 -11.25 -1.30
C LYS A 80 -6.71 -11.25 -0.94
N THR A 81 -7.27 -10.11 -0.56
CA THR A 81 -8.72 -9.97 -0.32
C THR A 81 -9.51 -10.16 -1.61
N GLY A 82 -9.03 -9.64 -2.74
CA GLY A 82 -9.61 -9.86 -4.07
C GLY A 82 -9.61 -11.33 -4.50
N TYR A 83 -8.52 -12.07 -4.25
CA TYR A 83 -8.47 -13.52 -4.53
C TYR A 83 -9.47 -14.32 -3.70
N LYS A 84 -9.71 -13.94 -2.44
CA LYS A 84 -10.72 -14.59 -1.58
C LYS A 84 -12.16 -14.37 -2.06
N LEU A 85 -12.40 -13.30 -2.82
CA LEU A 85 -13.70 -12.99 -3.41
C LEU A 85 -14.00 -13.81 -4.68
N GLN A 86 -13.02 -14.53 -5.24
CA GLN A 86 -13.30 -15.42 -6.36
C GLN A 86 -14.25 -16.53 -5.90
N PRO A 87 -15.27 -16.89 -6.70
CA PRO A 87 -16.01 -18.12 -6.46
C PRO A 87 -15.00 -19.27 -6.52
N GLN A 88 -14.66 -19.83 -5.37
CA GLN A 88 -13.93 -21.10 -5.32
C GLN A 88 -14.73 -22.07 -6.19
N PRO A 89 -14.15 -22.73 -7.20
CA PRO A 89 -14.82 -23.85 -7.82
C PRO A 89 -15.12 -24.82 -6.68
N SER A 90 -16.39 -25.07 -6.40
CA SER A 90 -16.77 -26.11 -5.46
C SER A 90 -16.14 -27.40 -5.97
N THR A 91 -15.06 -27.86 -5.35
CA THR A 91 -14.51 -29.20 -5.59
C THR A 91 -15.42 -30.30 -5.04
N ALA A 92 -16.73 -30.04 -4.95
CA ALA A 92 -17.78 -31.01 -4.77
C ALA A 92 -18.42 -31.35 -6.13
N VAL A 93 -17.60 -31.76 -7.10
CA VAL A 93 -18.07 -32.51 -8.27
C VAL A 93 -17.14 -33.71 -8.47
N SER A 94 -17.26 -34.66 -7.56
CA SER A 94 -16.70 -36.02 -7.62
C SER A 94 -17.52 -36.79 -6.57
N THR A 95 -18.34 -37.80 -6.83
CA THR A 95 -18.43 -38.75 -7.95
C THR A 95 -19.76 -39.50 -7.77
N GLU A 96 -20.82 -39.25 -8.56
CA GLU A 96 -21.98 -40.17 -8.56
C GLU A 96 -22.92 -39.98 -9.77
N VAL A 97 -22.44 -40.09 -11.02
CA VAL A 97 -23.38 -40.25 -12.16
C VAL A 97 -22.90 -41.17 -13.29
N VAL A 98 -21.90 -42.03 -13.07
CA VAL A 98 -21.44 -42.97 -14.15
C VAL A 98 -21.46 -44.44 -13.71
N ALA A 99 -22.44 -44.84 -12.90
CA ALA A 99 -22.61 -46.25 -12.52
C ALA A 99 -24.04 -46.81 -12.68
N ALA A 100 -24.93 -46.10 -13.37
CA ALA A 100 -26.20 -46.64 -13.86
C ALA A 100 -26.46 -45.92 -15.19
N ASP A 101 -26.30 -46.52 -16.35
CA ASP A 101 -27.09 -47.66 -16.81
C ASP A 101 -26.38 -48.29 -18.02
N ALA A 102 -25.84 -49.50 -17.83
CA ALA A 102 -25.37 -50.37 -18.89
C ALA A 102 -25.48 -51.81 -18.39
N ALA A 103 -26.70 -52.34 -18.40
CA ALA A 103 -26.99 -53.78 -18.41
C ALA A 103 -28.34 -54.03 -19.08
#